data_AF-A0A6B1G9N4-F1
#
_entry.id   AF-A0A6B1G9N4-F1
#
_cell.length_a   1.000
_cell.length_b   1.000
_cell.length_c   1.000
_cell.angle_alpha   90.00
_cell.angle_beta   90.00
_cell.angle_gamma   90.00
#
_symmetry.space_group_name_H-M   'P 1'
#
loop_
_entity.id
_entity.type
_entity.pdbx_description
1 polymer ?
#
loop_
_entity_poly.entity_id
_entity_poly.type
_entity_poly.pdbx_seq_one_letter_code
_entity_poly.pdbx_strand_id
1 'polypeptide(L)'
;MFSCWIALDDTVAGGGTMEMARGSHRWPTGGDQMGEFHAPEDYRATVTAAAGANSAELDIAPVEVPAGGGSFHHGWAWHGSGPNESDRHRRALVLHCASSEAQFDRTGFGEGNGPIYSRYARLADDEMDENHFPILWRRDGYRTPGI
;
A
#
# COMPACT_ATOMS: atom_id res chain seq x y z
N MET A 1 -0.31 8.22 -4.76
CA MET A 1 -0.88 7.52 -3.58
C MET A 1 0.24 7.26 -2.58
N PHE A 2 -0.05 7.33 -1.29
CA PHE A 2 0.83 6.79 -0.25
C PHE A 2 0.00 5.96 0.74
N SER A 3 0.68 5.11 1.49
CA SER A 3 0.09 4.37 2.61
C SER A 3 0.73 4.82 3.92
N CYS A 4 -0.08 5.00 4.95
CA CYS A 4 0.37 5.11 6.34
C CYS A 4 0.08 3.78 7.04
N TRP A 5 1.14 3.11 7.48
CA TRP A 5 1.05 1.85 8.21
C TRP A 5 1.42 2.11 9.66
N ILE A 6 0.56 1.69 10.60
CA ILE A 6 0.70 1.94 12.04
C ILE A 6 0.68 0.60 12.76
N ALA A 7 1.76 0.30 13.50
CA ALA A 7 1.87 -0.89 14.31
C ALA A 7 0.95 -0.78 15.54
N LEU A 8 0.15 -1.81 15.80
CA LEU A 8 -0.68 -1.91 17.02
C LEU A 8 0.01 -2.74 18.12
N ASP A 9 1.12 -3.38 17.78
CA ASP A 9 1.97 -4.21 18.63
C ASP A 9 3.43 -3.85 18.33
N ASP A 10 4.37 -4.11 19.26
CA ASP A 10 5.79 -3.93 18.99
C ASP A 10 6.24 -4.84 17.84
N THR A 11 7.05 -4.32 16.91
CA THR A 11 7.48 -5.07 15.74
C THR A 11 8.94 -5.46 15.84
N VAL A 12 9.24 -6.67 15.36
CA VAL A 12 10.59 -7.23 15.29
C VAL A 12 10.76 -7.95 13.96
N ALA A 13 11.99 -8.02 13.45
CA ALA A 13 12.30 -8.62 12.15
C ALA A 13 11.78 -10.07 12.02
N GLY A 14 11.92 -10.89 13.06
CA GLY A 14 11.41 -12.28 13.09
C GLY A 14 9.89 -12.41 13.38
N GLY A 15 9.19 -11.31 13.68
CA GLY A 15 7.74 -11.29 13.98
C GLY A 15 6.87 -11.13 12.73
N GLY A 16 7.48 -11.33 11.55
CA GLY A 16 6.88 -11.03 10.27
C GLY A 16 6.55 -9.55 10.09
N THR A 17 7.32 -8.62 10.66
CA THR A 17 7.04 -7.19 10.43
C THR A 17 7.00 -6.85 8.94
N MET A 18 6.40 -5.71 8.58
CA MET A 18 6.45 -5.23 7.22
C MET A 18 7.90 -4.99 6.81
N GLU A 19 8.23 -5.39 5.60
CA GLU A 19 9.51 -5.17 4.94
C GLU A 19 9.31 -4.24 3.77
N MET A 20 10.34 -3.48 3.43
CA MET A 20 10.35 -2.61 2.25
C MET A 20 11.63 -2.79 1.46
N ALA A 21 11.51 -2.79 0.14
CA ALA A 21 12.66 -2.71 -0.74
C ALA A 21 13.01 -1.23 -0.96
N ARG A 22 14.17 -0.79 -0.47
CA ARG A 22 14.59 0.61 -0.57
C ARG A 22 14.75 1.01 -2.03
N GLY A 23 14.22 2.18 -2.38
CA GLY A 23 14.30 2.70 -3.75
C GLY A 23 13.33 2.06 -4.76
N SER A 24 12.62 0.99 -4.40
CA SER A 24 11.72 0.26 -5.31
C SER A 24 10.61 1.10 -5.95
N HIS A 25 10.18 2.17 -5.29
CA HIS A 25 9.22 3.16 -5.83
C HIS A 25 9.67 3.85 -7.13
N ARG A 26 10.94 3.72 -7.52
CA ARG A 26 11.51 4.29 -8.75
C ARG A 26 11.61 3.28 -9.89
N TRP A 27 11.34 2.00 -9.63
CA TRP A 27 11.38 0.98 -10.66
C TRP A 27 10.16 1.14 -11.58
N PRO A 28 10.31 1.00 -12.92
CA PRO A 28 9.20 1.06 -13.85
C PRO A 28 8.17 -0.02 -13.53
N THR A 29 6.89 0.34 -13.61
CA THR A 29 5.74 -0.54 -13.32
C THR A 29 5.20 -1.26 -14.55
N GLY A 30 5.90 -1.21 -15.68
CA GLY A 30 5.40 -1.64 -17.00
C GLY A 30 5.17 -3.15 -17.19
N GLY A 31 5.11 -3.93 -16.11
CA GLY A 31 4.71 -5.32 -16.15
C GLY A 31 4.02 -5.69 -14.85
N ASP A 32 2.72 -5.93 -14.91
CA ASP A 32 1.92 -6.46 -13.81
C ASP A 32 2.38 -7.89 -13.48
N GLN A 33 3.53 -8.02 -12.83
CA GLN A 33 3.84 -9.21 -12.05
C GLN A 33 3.12 -9.09 -10.71
N MET A 34 1.79 -9.06 -10.75
CA MET A 34 0.98 -9.31 -9.57
C MET A 34 1.16 -10.77 -9.19
N GLY A 35 2.08 -11.02 -8.25
CA GLY A 35 2.20 -12.32 -7.60
C GLY A 35 0.99 -12.59 -6.69
N GLU A 36 0.90 -13.82 -6.19
CA GLU A 36 -0.09 -14.15 -5.17
C GLU A 36 0.15 -13.32 -3.91
N PHE A 37 -0.86 -12.55 -3.50
CA PHE A 37 -0.74 -11.60 -2.39
C PHE A 37 -0.85 -12.29 -1.01
N HIS A 38 -1.63 -13.37 -0.91
CA HIS A 38 -1.92 -14.02 0.36
C HIS A 38 -1.11 -15.30 0.52
N ALA A 39 -0.08 -15.24 1.35
CA ALA A 39 0.77 -16.36 1.73
C ALA A 39 1.32 -17.17 0.53
N PRO A 40 1.96 -16.52 -0.47
CA PRO A 40 2.68 -17.24 -1.51
C PRO A 40 3.83 -18.06 -0.91
N GLU A 41 4.26 -19.11 -1.62
CA GLU A 41 5.40 -19.94 -1.23
C GLU A 41 6.69 -19.10 -1.07
N ASP A 42 6.92 -18.17 -2.00
CA ASP A 42 7.98 -17.15 -1.91
C ASP A 42 7.38 -15.74 -2.04
N TYR A 43 7.16 -15.08 -0.90
CA TYR A 43 6.63 -13.72 -0.83
C TYR A 43 7.58 -12.64 -1.34
N ARG A 44 8.86 -12.98 -1.61
CA ARG A 44 9.86 -12.06 -2.18
C ARG A 44 10.14 -12.33 -3.66
N ALA A 45 9.46 -13.29 -4.30
CA ALA A 45 9.69 -13.62 -5.70
C ALA A 45 9.50 -12.41 -6.63
N THR A 46 8.42 -11.65 -6.44
CA THR A 46 8.09 -10.49 -7.29
C THR A 46 9.11 -9.36 -7.16
N VAL A 47 9.57 -9.06 -5.94
CA VAL A 47 10.59 -8.01 -5.74
C VAL A 47 11.96 -8.42 -6.24
N THR A 48 12.30 -9.70 -6.13
CA THR A 48 13.54 -10.27 -6.68
C THR A 48 13.55 -10.16 -8.20
N ALA A 49 12.46 -10.53 -8.86
CA ALA A 49 12.30 -10.37 -10.30
C ALA A 49 12.36 -8.89 -10.72
N ALA A 50 11.67 -8.00 -9.99
CA ALA A 50 11.66 -6.58 -10.27
C ALA A 50 13.05 -5.94 -10.13
N ALA A 51 13.81 -6.28 -9.08
CA ALA A 51 15.18 -5.80 -8.90
C ALA A 51 16.09 -6.28 -10.03
N GLY A 52 15.99 -7.56 -10.42
CA GLY A 52 16.73 -8.14 -11.55
C GLY A 52 16.42 -7.45 -12.88
N ALA A 53 15.14 -7.23 -13.20
CA ALA A 53 14.71 -6.51 -14.40
C ALA A 53 15.24 -5.06 -14.46
N ASN A 54 15.51 -4.47 -13.30
CA ASN A 54 16.00 -3.10 -13.16
C ASN A 54 17.52 -3.01 -12.96
N SER A 55 18.25 -4.14 -12.99
CA SER A 55 19.67 -4.18 -12.61
C SER A 55 19.96 -3.47 -11.28
N ALA A 56 19.00 -3.54 -10.35
CA ALA A 56 19.08 -2.89 -9.05
C ALA A 56 19.59 -3.89 -8.00
N GLU A 57 20.41 -3.39 -7.07
CA GLU A 57 20.71 -4.14 -5.86
C GLU A 57 19.45 -4.20 -4.98
N LEU A 58 19.07 -5.41 -4.59
CA LEU A 58 17.90 -5.63 -3.76
C LEU A 58 18.25 -5.42 -2.28
N ASP A 59 17.91 -4.24 -1.76
CA ASP A 59 18.03 -3.88 -0.34
C ASP A 59 16.65 -3.92 0.33
N ILE A 60 16.37 -5.00 1.06
CA ILE A 60 15.13 -5.18 1.85
C ILE A 60 15.41 -4.87 3.32
N ALA A 61 14.64 -3.94 3.87
CA ALA A 61 14.74 -3.57 5.29
C ALA A 61 13.43 -3.85 6.04
N PRO A 62 13.49 -4.46 7.24
CA PRO A 62 12.33 -4.60 8.11
C PRO A 62 11.95 -3.25 8.73
N VAL A 63 10.67 -3.07 9.02
CA VAL A 63 10.13 -1.91 9.75
C VAL A 63 9.97 -2.30 11.23
N GLU A 64 10.98 -1.98 12.04
CA GLU A 64 10.99 -2.24 13.49
C GLU A 64 10.65 -0.96 14.27
N VAL A 65 9.48 -0.97 14.91
CA VAL A 65 8.90 0.17 15.62
C VAL A 65 8.13 -0.33 16.85
N PRO A 66 8.05 0.46 17.93
CA PRO A 66 7.15 0.15 19.03
C PRO A 66 5.68 0.27 18.61
N ALA A 67 4.76 -0.26 19.41
CA ALA A 67 3.33 -0.02 19.27
C ALA A 67 3.02 1.49 19.18
N GLY A 68 2.22 1.88 18.20
CA GLY A 68 1.93 3.28 17.85
C GLY A 68 2.95 3.92 16.89
N GLY A 69 4.09 3.28 16.65
CA GLY A 69 5.02 3.65 15.58
C GLY A 69 4.52 3.19 14.21
N GLY A 70 5.16 3.68 13.14
CA GLY A 70 4.68 3.39 11.79
C GLY A 70 5.59 3.86 10.67
N SER A 71 5.09 3.76 9.44
CA SER A 71 5.78 4.23 8.24
C SER A 71 4.83 4.93 7.28
N PHE A 72 5.37 5.86 6.51
CA PHE A 72 4.75 6.39 5.30
C PHE A 72 5.53 5.86 4.11
N HIS A 73 4.83 5.29 3.13
CA HIS A 73 5.47 4.76 1.93
C HIS A 73 4.66 5.08 0.67
N HIS A 74 5.38 5.30 -0.42
CA HIS A 74 4.80 5.55 -1.73
C HIS A 74 4.03 4.31 -2.21
N GLY A 75 2.92 4.48 -2.92
CA GLY A 75 2.10 3.36 -3.41
C GLY A 75 2.82 2.41 -4.37
N TRP A 76 3.99 2.80 -4.88
CA TRP A 76 4.84 1.98 -5.76
C TRP A 76 6.05 1.40 -5.03
N ALA A 77 6.25 1.73 -3.76
CA ALA A 77 7.28 1.07 -2.97
C ALA A 77 6.83 -0.37 -2.75
N TRP A 78 7.64 -1.33 -3.19
CA TRP A 78 7.42 -2.72 -2.82
C TRP A 78 7.48 -2.84 -1.30
N HIS A 79 6.47 -3.49 -0.75
CA HIS A 79 6.39 -3.86 0.64
C HIS A 79 5.70 -5.21 0.76
N GLY A 80 6.11 -5.99 1.75
CA GLY A 80 5.57 -7.31 2.03
C GLY A 80 5.75 -7.67 3.50
N SER A 81 5.22 -8.80 3.93
CA SER A 81 5.49 -9.32 5.27
C SER A 81 5.65 -10.83 5.21
N GLY A 82 6.72 -11.34 5.82
CA GLY A 82 6.89 -12.76 6.00
C GLY A 82 5.91 -13.36 7.03
N PRO A 83 5.95 -14.70 7.22
CA PRO A 83 5.22 -15.35 8.28
C PRO A 83 5.62 -14.79 9.64
N ASN A 84 4.67 -14.74 10.58
CA ASN A 84 4.96 -14.44 11.97
C ASN A 84 5.25 -15.76 12.69
N GLU A 85 6.52 -16.03 13.00
CA GLU A 85 6.97 -17.24 13.68
C GLU A 85 7.01 -17.08 15.22
N SER A 86 6.60 -15.92 15.72
CA SER A 86 6.53 -15.66 17.16
C SER A 86 5.23 -16.16 17.78
N ASP A 87 5.20 -16.19 19.11
CA ASP A 87 4.00 -16.47 19.92
C ASP A 87 3.13 -15.21 20.15
N ARG A 88 3.49 -14.08 19.54
CA ARG A 88 2.80 -12.80 19.70
C ARG A 88 2.02 -12.43 18.46
N HIS A 89 0.87 -11.79 18.66
CA HIS A 89 0.16 -11.18 17.54
C HIS A 89 0.93 -9.99 16.99
N ARG A 90 0.80 -9.78 15.68
CA ARG A 90 1.30 -8.61 14.96
C ARG A 90 0.15 -8.01 14.17
N ARG A 91 -0.42 -6.93 14.68
CA ARG A 91 -1.55 -6.23 14.07
C ARG A 91 -1.13 -4.85 13.60
N ALA A 92 -1.81 -4.35 12.57
CA ALA A 92 -1.55 -3.02 12.04
C ALA A 92 -2.86 -2.36 11.60
N LEU A 93 -2.87 -1.02 11.67
CA LEU A 93 -3.84 -0.18 11.00
C LEU A 93 -3.17 0.40 9.75
N VAL A 94 -3.83 0.29 8.60
CA VAL A 94 -3.32 0.82 7.33
C VAL A 94 -4.31 1.81 6.76
N LEU A 95 -3.81 3.00 6.43
CA LEU A 95 -4.54 4.06 5.76
C LEU A 95 -3.95 4.22 4.36
N HIS A 96 -4.78 4.12 3.33
CA HIS A 96 -4.39 4.45 1.95
C HIS A 96 -4.89 5.84 1.60
N CYS A 97 -4.00 6.68 1.09
CA CYS A 97 -4.30 8.06 0.74
C CYS A 97 -3.93 8.34 -0.71
N ALA A 98 -4.84 8.97 -1.44
CA ALA A 98 -4.64 9.44 -2.80
C ALA A 98 -4.64 10.99 -2.84
N SER A 99 -4.35 11.55 -4.01
CA SER A 99 -4.56 12.98 -4.23
C SER A 99 -6.03 13.33 -4.04
N SER A 100 -6.34 14.52 -3.54
CA SER A 100 -7.71 15.06 -3.55
C SER A 100 -8.25 15.27 -4.98
N GLU A 101 -7.38 15.21 -5.98
CA GLU A 101 -7.72 15.31 -7.40
C GLU A 101 -7.83 13.92 -8.07
N ALA A 102 -7.76 12.83 -7.28
CA ALA A 102 -7.90 11.48 -7.82
C ALA A 102 -9.30 11.26 -8.40
N GLN A 103 -9.34 10.52 -9.50
CA GLN A 103 -10.55 10.16 -10.23
C GLN A 103 -10.61 8.65 -10.42
N PHE A 104 -11.81 8.13 -10.62
CA PHE A 104 -12.01 6.75 -11.01
C PHE A 104 -11.43 6.51 -12.40
N ASP A 105 -10.63 5.46 -12.53
CA ASP A 105 -10.31 4.87 -13.82
C ASP A 105 -11.31 3.75 -14.10
N ARG A 106 -12.27 4.03 -14.99
CA ARG A 106 -13.32 3.07 -15.37
C ARG A 106 -12.76 1.85 -16.08
N THR A 107 -11.58 1.93 -16.69
CA THR A 107 -10.97 0.78 -17.38
C THR A 107 -10.61 -0.34 -16.41
N GLY A 108 -10.28 0.00 -15.16
CA GLY A 108 -9.94 -0.95 -14.10
C GLY A 108 -11.13 -1.55 -13.36
N PHE A 109 -12.38 -1.20 -13.67
CA PHE A 109 -13.55 -1.63 -12.89
C PHE A 109 -13.80 -3.14 -12.90
N GLY A 110 -13.29 -3.87 -13.90
CA GLY A 110 -13.40 -5.32 -13.98
C GLY A 110 -12.25 -6.09 -13.34
N GLU A 111 -11.20 -5.40 -12.88
CA GLU A 111 -9.93 -6.02 -12.50
C GLU A 111 -9.61 -5.84 -11.01
N GLY A 112 -9.01 -6.86 -10.39
CA GLY A 112 -8.59 -6.81 -8.99
C GLY A 112 -9.68 -6.32 -8.04
N ASN A 113 -9.42 -5.19 -7.36
CA ASN A 113 -10.38 -4.56 -6.45
C ASN A 113 -11.38 -3.61 -7.14
N GLY A 114 -11.25 -3.39 -8.44
CA GLY A 114 -12.13 -2.54 -9.25
C GLY A 114 -13.62 -2.81 -9.05
N PRO A 115 -14.10 -4.08 -9.03
CA PRO A 115 -15.51 -4.39 -8.81
C PRO A 115 -16.08 -3.96 -7.45
N ILE A 116 -15.22 -3.77 -6.45
CA ILE A 116 -15.62 -3.23 -5.14
C ILE A 116 -15.76 -1.72 -5.24
N TYR A 117 -14.74 -1.05 -5.79
CA TYR A 117 -14.68 0.42 -5.82
C TYR A 117 -15.63 1.04 -6.85
N SER A 118 -15.95 0.32 -7.93
CA SER A 118 -16.91 0.79 -8.96
C SER A 118 -18.31 1.06 -8.41
N ARG A 119 -18.66 0.49 -7.25
CA ARG A 119 -19.95 0.71 -6.56
C ARG A 119 -20.10 2.11 -5.98
N TYR A 120 -18.98 2.81 -5.77
CA TYR A 120 -18.96 4.19 -5.30
C TYR A 120 -18.84 5.21 -6.44
N ALA A 121 -18.67 4.74 -7.69
CA ALA A 121 -18.59 5.60 -8.85
C ALA A 121 -19.99 6.11 -9.25
N ARG A 122 -20.08 7.41 -9.52
CA ARG A 122 -21.29 8.00 -10.09
C ARG A 122 -21.38 7.67 -11.58
N LEU A 123 -22.60 7.61 -12.11
CA LEU A 123 -22.79 7.41 -13.56
C LEU A 123 -22.36 8.64 -14.36
N ALA A 124 -22.48 9.84 -13.79
CA ALA A 124 -22.33 11.11 -14.48
C ALA A 124 -20.87 11.50 -14.78
N ASP A 125 -19.91 11.05 -13.96
CA ASP A 125 -18.52 11.50 -13.97
C ASP A 125 -17.59 10.47 -13.31
N ASP A 126 -16.29 10.80 -13.28
CA ASP A 126 -15.23 9.98 -12.68
C ASP A 126 -14.77 10.52 -11.32
N GLU A 127 -15.53 11.44 -10.72
CA GLU A 127 -15.16 12.02 -9.43
C GLU A 127 -15.30 10.99 -8.30
N MET A 128 -14.34 11.00 -7.37
CA MET A 128 -14.42 10.21 -6.15
C MET A 128 -15.20 11.00 -5.08
N ASP A 129 -16.41 10.53 -4.76
CA ASP A 129 -17.31 11.25 -3.86
C ASP A 129 -16.76 11.36 -2.43
N GLU A 130 -16.70 12.59 -1.89
CA GLU A 130 -16.14 12.85 -0.55
C GLU A 130 -16.90 12.14 0.59
N ASN A 131 -18.16 11.73 0.39
CA ASN A 131 -18.89 10.93 1.37
C ASN A 131 -18.27 9.53 1.59
N HIS A 132 -17.53 9.04 0.60
CA HIS A 132 -16.85 7.74 0.63
C HIS A 132 -15.33 7.89 0.67
N PHE A 133 -14.80 8.97 0.10
CA PHE A 133 -13.37 9.26 0.02
C PHE A 133 -13.10 10.67 0.57
N PRO A 134 -13.22 10.87 1.90
CA PRO A 134 -13.14 12.19 2.49
C PRO A 134 -11.76 12.83 2.29
N ILE A 135 -11.76 14.13 2.03
CA ILE A 135 -10.55 14.94 1.87
C ILE A 135 -9.97 15.26 3.23
N LEU A 136 -8.81 14.66 3.51
CA LEU A 136 -8.05 14.91 4.74
C LEU A 136 -7.51 16.34 4.82
N TRP A 137 -6.92 16.83 3.72
CA TRP A 137 -6.47 18.22 3.59
C TRP A 137 -6.24 18.60 2.12
N ARG A 138 -6.29 19.91 1.85
CA ARG A 138 -5.85 20.56 0.61
C ARG A 138 -4.97 21.77 0.91
N ARG A 139 -4.24 22.25 -0.11
CA ARG A 139 -3.35 23.43 0.03
C ARG A 139 -4.11 24.73 0.33
N ASP A 140 -5.37 24.83 -0.09
CA ASP A 140 -6.25 25.96 0.20
C ASP A 140 -6.91 25.89 1.60
N GLY A 141 -6.55 24.89 2.40
CA GLY A 141 -7.09 24.69 3.74
C GLY A 141 -8.42 23.94 3.78
N TYR A 142 -8.96 23.52 2.63
CA TYR A 142 -10.16 22.69 2.62
C TYR A 142 -9.88 21.29 3.22
N ARG A 143 -10.86 20.80 3.97
CA ARG A 143 -11.01 19.42 4.41
C ARG A 143 -12.50 19.11 4.42
N THR A 144 -12.89 17.85 4.22
CA THR A 144 -14.30 17.48 4.30
C THR A 144 -14.84 17.86 5.70
N PRO A 145 -15.96 18.59 5.81
CA PRO A 145 -16.51 18.95 7.11
C PRO A 145 -17.03 17.71 7.87
N GLY A 146 -16.71 17.62 9.16
CA GLY A 146 -17.26 16.56 10.04
C GLY A 146 -16.44 15.26 10.11
N ILE A 147 -15.27 15.23 9.46
CA ILE A 147 -14.18 14.30 9.76
C ILE A 147 -13.13 14.97 10.67
#